data_AF-A0A368N361-F1
#
_entry.id   AF-A0A368N361-F1
#
_cell.length_a   1.000
_cell.length_b   1.000
_cell.length_c   1.000
_cell.angle_alpha   90.00
_cell.angle_beta   90.00
_cell.angle_gamma   90.00
#
_symmetry.space_group_name_H-M   'P 1'
#
loop_
_entity.id
_entity.type
_entity.pdbx_description
1 polymer ?
#
loop_
_entity_poly.entity_id
_entity_poly.type
_entity_poly.pdbx_seq_one_letter_code
_entity_poly.pdbx_strand_id
1 'polypeptide(L)'
;MNCLYEKASKMLRSECQRLMLVGFVVSGLDSGFLSAQQTKVQYETGMSSLTPSKGVSGGCAKPEKLNNLCVDIAERVEEPIESPFAYRYERLVHEAACADPEKDSEDLINRKIQSMWVKLDPKCNNANFDVPRGSVLKYSILTRNYDFISLAAEIWKVNLNAIDPSDNRTLLDYIQKEAERNKGTKAQTILKGYYKTLRELGAKHRSEL
;
A
#
# COMPACT_ATOMS: atom_id res chain seq x y z
N MET A 1 17.42 -25.84 20.20
CA MET A 1 18.07 -24.55 19.84
C MET A 1 17.71 -24.05 18.43
N ASN A 2 16.60 -24.49 17.81
CA ASN A 2 16.28 -24.13 16.40
C ASN A 2 15.07 -23.18 16.23
N CYS A 3 14.25 -22.97 17.26
CA CYS A 3 13.01 -22.19 17.12
C CYS A 3 13.24 -20.66 17.02
N LEU A 4 14.32 -20.15 17.61
CA LEU A 4 14.66 -18.71 17.56
C LEU A 4 15.24 -18.29 16.20
N TYR A 5 15.92 -19.19 15.50
CA TYR A 5 16.55 -18.91 14.20
C TYR A 5 15.53 -18.86 13.05
N GLU A 6 14.52 -19.73 13.10
CA GLU A 6 13.43 -19.74 12.11
C GLU A 6 12.49 -18.53 12.29
N LYS A 7 12.26 -18.10 13.54
CA LYS A 7 11.50 -16.88 13.88
C LYS A 7 12.21 -15.61 13.40
N ALA A 8 13.53 -15.51 13.58
CA ALA A 8 14.30 -14.40 13.02
C ALA A 8 14.24 -14.38 11.49
N SER A 9 14.29 -15.53 10.80
CA SER A 9 14.24 -15.60 9.33
C SER A 9 12.92 -15.13 8.73
N LYS A 10 11.77 -15.37 9.37
CA LYS A 10 10.46 -14.93 8.85
C LYS A 10 10.20 -13.44 9.11
N MET A 11 10.54 -12.94 10.30
CA MET A 11 10.56 -11.49 10.55
C MET A 11 11.54 -10.77 9.62
N LEU A 12 12.73 -11.33 9.40
CA LEU A 12 13.71 -10.80 8.44
C LEU A 12 13.23 -10.86 7.00
N ARG A 13 12.27 -11.71 6.60
CA ARG A 13 11.69 -11.66 5.24
C ARG A 13 10.72 -10.50 5.08
N SER A 14 9.88 -10.27 6.10
CA SER A 14 9.02 -9.08 6.18
C SER A 14 9.85 -7.79 6.24
N GLU A 15 10.91 -7.76 7.05
CA GLU A 15 11.83 -6.62 7.12
C GLU A 15 12.81 -6.51 5.94
N CYS A 16 13.20 -7.61 5.27
CA CYS A 16 14.01 -7.56 4.04
C CYS A 16 13.21 -7.05 2.84
N GLN A 17 11.94 -7.42 2.71
CA GLN A 17 11.05 -6.76 1.75
C GLN A 17 10.94 -5.25 2.06
N ARG A 18 10.95 -4.88 3.35
CA ARG A 18 10.96 -3.49 3.84
C ARG A 18 12.28 -2.75 3.56
N LEU A 19 13.44 -3.39 3.64
CA LEU A 19 14.78 -2.76 3.47
C LEU A 19 15.26 -2.70 2.02
N MET A 20 14.83 -3.60 1.14
CA MET A 20 15.19 -3.58 -0.29
C MET A 20 14.58 -2.37 -1.04
N LEU A 21 13.58 -1.69 -0.47
CA LEU A 21 12.93 -0.51 -1.05
C LEU A 21 13.49 0.84 -0.54
N VAL A 22 14.31 0.86 0.52
CA VAL A 22 14.79 2.11 1.16
C VAL A 22 16.28 2.40 0.90
N GLY A 23 17.02 1.49 0.26
CA GLY A 23 18.46 1.61 0.06
C GLY A 23 18.90 2.29 -1.24
N PHE A 24 18.71 3.61 -1.41
CA PHE A 24 19.48 4.39 -2.39
C PHE A 24 19.58 5.89 -2.04
N VAL A 25 20.47 6.27 -1.10
CA VAL A 25 21.15 7.58 -1.12
C VAL A 25 22.56 7.50 -0.48
N VAL A 26 23.55 7.35 -1.37
CA VAL A 26 24.92 7.92 -1.44
C VAL A 26 25.70 8.36 -0.18
N SER A 27 26.89 7.76 0.00
CA SER A 27 28.22 8.41 0.13
C SER A 27 29.28 7.29 0.06
N GLY A 28 30.32 7.27 -0.78
CA GLY A 28 31.12 8.33 -1.37
C GLY A 28 32.50 8.29 -0.71
N LEU A 29 33.49 7.64 -1.34
CA LEU A 29 34.94 7.94 -1.30
C LEU A 29 35.75 6.93 -2.16
N ASP A 30 36.20 7.45 -3.30
CA ASP A 30 37.40 7.20 -4.12
C ASP A 30 38.18 5.87 -4.08
N SER A 31 38.36 5.27 -5.26
CA SER A 31 39.63 5.27 -6.04
C SER A 31 39.73 4.02 -6.93
N GLY A 32 40.02 4.21 -8.23
CA GLY A 32 40.68 3.16 -9.03
C GLY A 32 40.06 2.81 -10.37
N PHE A 33 40.53 3.50 -11.41
CA PHE A 33 40.90 2.97 -12.73
C PHE A 33 40.39 1.57 -13.14
N LEU A 34 39.58 1.50 -14.20
CA LEU A 34 39.96 0.82 -15.46
C LEU A 34 38.90 1.05 -16.55
N SER A 35 39.39 1.43 -17.73
CA SER A 35 38.69 1.57 -18.99
C SER A 35 38.18 0.21 -19.48
N ALA A 36 36.90 0.13 -19.87
CA ALA A 36 36.44 -0.81 -20.90
C ALA A 36 35.05 -0.43 -21.42
N GLN A 37 35.06 0.03 -22.67
CA GLN A 37 34.09 -0.26 -23.74
C GLN A 37 32.61 0.10 -23.53
N GLN A 38 32.25 1.10 -24.34
CA GLN A 38 30.95 1.64 -24.63
C GLN A 38 30.13 0.65 -25.48
N THR A 39 29.23 -0.10 -24.85
CA THR A 39 28.14 -0.81 -25.56
C THR A 39 26.85 -0.01 -25.42
N LYS A 40 26.45 0.56 -26.56
CA LYS A 40 25.23 1.31 -26.80
C LYS A 40 24.03 0.35 -26.74
N VAL A 41 23.37 0.27 -25.58
CA VAL A 41 22.08 -0.43 -25.49
C VAL A 41 21.02 0.54 -25.97
N GLN A 42 20.41 0.20 -27.11
CA GLN A 42 19.30 0.95 -27.68
C GLN A 42 18.07 0.80 -26.77
N TYR A 43 17.52 1.93 -26.36
CA TYR A 43 16.19 2.00 -25.76
C TYR A 43 15.16 1.77 -26.87
N GLU A 44 14.64 0.55 -26.96
CA GLU A 44 13.41 0.31 -27.70
C GLU A 44 12.23 0.73 -26.83
N THR A 45 11.57 1.79 -27.29
CA THR A 45 10.23 2.22 -26.90
C THR A 45 9.23 1.11 -27.19
N GLY A 46 9.03 0.21 -26.23
CA GLY A 46 7.98 -0.79 -26.23
C GLY A 46 6.84 -0.37 -25.30
N MET A 47 6.00 0.55 -25.78
CA MET A 47 4.71 0.86 -25.16
C MET A 47 3.78 -0.35 -25.37
N SER A 48 3.97 -1.40 -24.57
CA SER A 48 3.12 -2.59 -24.60
C SER A 48 1.87 -2.31 -23.78
N SER A 49 0.82 -1.91 -24.50
CA SER A 49 -0.56 -1.97 -24.08
C SER A 49 -0.84 -3.23 -23.24
N LEU A 50 -1.13 -3.04 -21.96
CA LEU A 50 -1.72 -4.06 -21.11
C LEU A 50 -3.10 -4.41 -21.67
N THR A 51 -3.13 -5.43 -22.53
CA THR A 51 -4.38 -6.10 -22.89
C THR A 51 -4.98 -6.72 -21.63
N PRO A 52 -6.30 -6.59 -21.38
CA PRO A 52 -6.94 -7.23 -20.24
C PRO A 52 -6.81 -8.74 -20.40
N SER A 53 -6.13 -9.40 -19.47
CA SER A 53 -6.16 -10.86 -19.38
C SER A 53 -7.59 -11.29 -19.06
N LYS A 54 -8.28 -11.83 -20.06
CA LYS A 54 -9.50 -12.64 -19.88
C LYS A 54 -9.17 -13.77 -18.89
N GLY A 55 -9.91 -13.84 -17.78
CA GLY A 55 -9.93 -15.03 -16.93
C GLY A 55 -9.74 -14.84 -15.42
N VAL A 56 -10.32 -13.80 -14.80
CA VAL A 56 -10.72 -13.90 -13.38
C VAL A 56 -12.22 -13.62 -13.30
N SER A 57 -13.01 -14.54 -13.85
CA SER A 57 -14.46 -14.55 -13.71
C SER A 57 -14.84 -15.30 -12.43
N GLY A 58 -15.34 -14.59 -11.43
CA GLY A 58 -15.94 -15.18 -10.22
C GLY A 58 -15.53 -14.46 -8.95
N GLY A 59 -16.18 -13.34 -8.65
CA GLY A 59 -15.82 -12.47 -7.52
C GLY A 59 -16.09 -13.12 -6.18
N CYS A 60 -15.05 -13.70 -5.57
CA CYS A 60 -15.06 -14.24 -4.21
C CYS A 60 -15.05 -13.14 -3.13
N ALA A 61 -15.15 -11.86 -3.50
CA ALA A 61 -15.13 -10.75 -2.53
C ALA A 61 -16.15 -10.96 -1.39
N LYS A 62 -15.64 -11.11 -0.16
CA LYS A 62 -16.40 -11.36 1.08
C LYS A 62 -16.50 -10.06 1.90
N PRO A 63 -17.51 -9.21 1.68
CA PRO A 63 -17.63 -7.92 2.38
C PRO A 63 -17.70 -8.05 3.90
N GLU A 64 -18.27 -9.14 4.40
CA GLU A 64 -18.40 -9.41 5.83
C GLU A 64 -17.05 -9.50 6.56
N LYS A 65 -15.98 -9.85 5.84
CA LYS A 65 -14.61 -9.88 6.38
C LYS A 65 -14.06 -8.47 6.63
N LEU A 66 -14.65 -7.44 6.04
CA LEU A 66 -14.21 -6.06 6.20
C LEU A 66 -15.02 -5.25 7.22
N ASN A 67 -16.01 -5.87 7.89
CA ASN A 67 -16.90 -5.17 8.83
C ASN A 67 -16.16 -4.38 9.93
N ASN A 68 -15.02 -4.90 10.40
CA ASN A 68 -14.19 -4.26 11.43
C ASN A 68 -12.90 -3.65 10.89
N LEU A 69 -12.71 -3.61 9.56
CA LEU A 69 -11.45 -3.19 8.94
C LEU A 69 -10.99 -1.82 9.46
N CYS A 70 -11.90 -0.85 9.58
CA CYS A 70 -11.56 0.49 10.06
C CYS A 70 -11.09 0.50 11.51
N VAL A 71 -11.68 -0.33 12.37
CA VAL A 71 -11.24 -0.46 13.77
C VAL A 71 -9.85 -1.07 13.81
N ASP A 72 -9.61 -2.16 13.08
CA ASP A 72 -8.31 -2.83 13.05
C ASP A 72 -7.20 -1.94 12.45
N ILE A 73 -7.53 -1.09 11.47
CA ILE A 73 -6.60 -0.08 10.93
C ILE A 73 -6.26 0.99 11.97
N ALA A 74 -7.25 1.45 12.76
CA ALA A 74 -7.01 2.47 13.77
C ALA A 74 -6.19 1.92 14.94
N GLU A 75 -6.55 0.73 15.40
CA GLU A 75 -5.96 0.08 16.58
C GLU A 75 -4.62 -0.62 16.26
N ARG A 76 -4.30 -0.84 14.98
CA ARG A 76 -3.11 -1.59 14.54
C ARG A 76 -3.00 -2.93 15.26
N VAL A 77 -4.10 -3.69 15.29
CA VAL A 77 -4.14 -4.91 16.08
C VAL A 77 -3.17 -5.94 15.49
N GLU A 78 -2.15 -6.30 16.25
CA GLU A 78 -1.12 -7.26 15.86
C GLU A 78 -1.71 -8.69 15.84
N GLU A 79 -1.22 -9.50 14.91
CA GLU A 79 -1.47 -10.93 14.90
C GLU A 79 -0.40 -11.68 15.72
N PRO A 80 -0.67 -12.91 16.19
CA PRO A 80 0.35 -13.74 16.84
C PRO A 80 1.57 -13.95 15.96
N ILE A 81 2.73 -14.19 16.56
CA ILE A 81 4.02 -14.35 15.85
C ILE A 81 3.99 -15.50 14.83
N GLU A 82 3.15 -16.50 15.06
CA GLU A 82 2.96 -17.66 14.18
C GLU A 82 2.13 -17.35 12.93
N SER A 83 1.43 -16.20 12.92
CA SER A 83 0.66 -15.72 11.76
C SER A 83 1.58 -15.34 10.60
N PRO A 84 1.17 -15.58 9.34
CA PRO A 84 1.87 -15.05 8.18
C PRO A 84 1.67 -13.53 8.00
N PHE A 85 0.79 -12.91 8.78
CA PHE A 85 0.46 -11.49 8.74
C PHE A 85 0.97 -10.79 10.00
N ALA A 86 1.44 -9.54 9.87
CA ALA A 86 1.85 -8.75 11.03
C ALA A 86 0.63 -8.14 11.75
N TYR A 87 -0.34 -7.64 10.98
CA TYR A 87 -1.55 -7.03 11.51
C TYR A 87 -2.83 -7.73 11.05
N ARG A 88 -3.87 -7.64 11.87
CA ARG A 88 -5.18 -8.24 11.60
C ARG A 88 -5.80 -7.73 10.31
N TYR A 89 -5.65 -6.44 10.03
CA TYR A 89 -6.20 -5.85 8.81
C TYR A 89 -5.64 -6.51 7.54
N GLU A 90 -4.41 -7.02 7.56
CA GLU A 90 -3.81 -7.71 6.41
C GLU A 90 -4.55 -9.02 6.16
N ARG A 91 -4.72 -9.83 7.22
CA ARG A 91 -5.47 -11.07 7.15
C ARG A 91 -6.89 -10.84 6.66
N LEU A 92 -7.58 -9.82 7.19
CA LEU A 92 -8.96 -9.50 6.78
C LEU A 92 -9.04 -9.11 5.30
N VAL A 93 -8.08 -8.32 4.79
CA VAL A 93 -8.01 -7.98 3.36
C VAL A 93 -7.79 -9.22 2.51
N HIS A 94 -6.90 -10.13 2.91
CA HIS A 94 -6.64 -11.37 2.18
C HIS A 94 -7.87 -12.30 2.19
N GLU A 95 -8.49 -12.50 3.36
CA GLU A 95 -9.71 -13.29 3.50
C GLU A 95 -10.88 -12.70 2.69
N ALA A 96 -11.03 -11.38 2.69
CA ALA A 96 -12.03 -10.67 1.90
C ALA A 96 -11.80 -10.86 0.40
N ALA A 97 -10.54 -10.89 -0.04
CA ALA A 97 -10.17 -11.12 -1.44
C ALA A 97 -10.15 -12.60 -1.84
N CYS A 98 -10.32 -13.53 -0.89
CA CYS A 98 -10.03 -14.96 -1.07
C CYS A 98 -8.63 -15.22 -1.64
N ALA A 99 -7.67 -14.44 -1.17
CA ALA A 99 -6.26 -14.65 -1.40
C ALA A 99 -5.72 -15.60 -0.33
N ASP A 100 -5.01 -16.64 -0.77
CA ASP A 100 -4.41 -17.65 0.07
C ASP A 100 -2.88 -17.55 -0.06
N PRO A 101 -2.16 -17.00 0.93
CA PRO A 101 -0.71 -16.83 0.88
C PRO A 101 0.08 -18.14 0.74
N GLU A 102 -0.51 -19.29 1.09
CA GLU A 102 0.15 -20.59 0.98
C GLU A 102 0.02 -21.20 -0.42
N LYS A 103 -1.00 -20.79 -1.19
CA LYS A 103 -1.34 -21.38 -2.49
C LYS A 103 -1.17 -20.43 -3.67
N ASP A 104 -1.47 -19.16 -3.46
CA ASP A 104 -1.44 -18.15 -4.51
C ASP A 104 -0.04 -17.53 -4.62
N SER A 105 0.41 -17.30 -5.85
CA SER A 105 1.56 -16.41 -6.10
C SER A 105 1.24 -14.97 -5.65
N GLU A 106 2.26 -14.20 -5.28
CA GLU A 106 2.13 -12.78 -4.90
C GLU A 106 1.33 -11.96 -5.94
N ASP A 107 1.63 -12.11 -7.23
CA ASP A 107 0.90 -11.42 -8.30
C ASP A 107 -0.60 -11.77 -8.33
N LEU A 108 -0.94 -13.02 -8.04
CA LEU A 108 -2.33 -13.47 -8.00
C LEU A 108 -3.05 -12.92 -6.76
N ILE A 109 -2.37 -12.89 -5.60
CA ILE A 109 -2.88 -12.26 -4.37
C ILE A 109 -3.21 -10.79 -4.65
N ASN A 110 -2.26 -10.05 -5.23
CA ASN A 110 -2.44 -8.63 -5.51
C ASN A 110 -3.59 -8.38 -6.50
N ARG A 111 -3.71 -9.19 -7.57
CA ARG A 111 -4.86 -9.10 -8.48
C ARG A 111 -6.20 -9.39 -7.80
N LYS A 112 -6.26 -10.38 -6.90
CA LYS A 112 -7.47 -10.69 -6.13
C LYS A 112 -7.85 -9.52 -5.21
N ILE A 113 -6.87 -8.95 -4.51
CA ILE A 113 -7.07 -7.79 -3.62
C ILE A 113 -7.54 -6.58 -4.42
N GLN A 114 -6.91 -6.26 -5.55
CA GLN A 114 -7.32 -5.17 -6.44
C GLN A 114 -8.76 -5.35 -6.94
N SER A 115 -9.10 -6.57 -7.39
CA SER A 115 -10.45 -6.89 -7.84
C SER A 115 -11.49 -6.75 -6.71
N MET A 116 -11.15 -7.23 -5.50
CA MET A 116 -11.97 -7.03 -4.31
C MET A 116 -12.12 -5.54 -3.99
N TRP A 117 -11.05 -4.75 -4.06
CA TRP A 117 -11.06 -3.33 -3.77
C TRP A 117 -11.97 -2.54 -4.71
N VAL A 118 -11.92 -2.84 -6.01
CA VAL A 118 -12.81 -2.21 -7.00
C VAL A 118 -14.27 -2.61 -6.77
N LYS A 119 -14.53 -3.87 -6.42
CA LYS A 119 -15.89 -4.38 -6.21
C LYS A 119 -16.52 -3.86 -4.91
N LEU A 120 -15.75 -3.80 -3.83
CA LEU A 120 -16.26 -3.47 -2.50
C LEU A 120 -16.09 -1.99 -2.12
N ASP A 121 -15.08 -1.32 -2.69
CA ASP A 121 -14.69 0.07 -2.36
C ASP A 121 -14.76 0.35 -0.85
N PRO A 122 -13.90 -0.30 -0.04
CA PRO A 122 -14.08 -0.34 1.41
C PRO A 122 -14.14 1.07 2.01
N LYS A 123 -15.21 1.33 2.76
CA LYS A 123 -15.50 2.62 3.39
C LYS A 123 -15.42 2.55 4.91
N CYS A 124 -15.03 3.67 5.51
CA CYS A 124 -15.08 3.88 6.95
C CYS A 124 -16.10 4.94 7.31
N ASN A 125 -16.88 4.65 8.34
CA ASN A 125 -17.82 5.61 8.94
C ASN A 125 -17.52 5.70 10.43
N ASN A 126 -16.76 6.73 10.83
CA ASN A 126 -16.35 6.94 12.21
C ASN A 126 -16.66 8.39 12.60
N ALA A 127 -17.09 8.62 13.85
CA ALA A 127 -17.46 9.95 14.34
C ALA A 127 -16.32 10.97 14.26
N ASN A 128 -15.07 10.52 14.37
CA ASN A 128 -13.89 11.38 14.29
C ASN A 128 -13.34 11.53 12.87
N PHE A 129 -14.00 10.93 11.87
CA PHE A 129 -13.63 11.03 10.46
C PHE A 129 -14.50 12.06 9.75
N ASP A 130 -13.86 13.10 9.21
CA ASP A 130 -14.55 14.23 8.57
C ASP A 130 -15.10 13.94 7.17
N VAL A 131 -14.96 12.70 6.70
CA VAL A 131 -15.53 12.21 5.43
C VAL A 131 -16.48 11.06 5.75
N PRO A 132 -17.80 11.33 5.88
CA PRO A 132 -18.78 10.30 6.19
C PRO A 132 -18.78 9.19 5.14
N ARG A 133 -18.66 7.92 5.56
CA ARG A 133 -18.48 6.78 4.64
C ARG A 133 -17.35 7.02 3.63
N GLY A 134 -16.25 7.64 4.06
CA GLY A 134 -15.10 7.93 3.22
C GLY A 134 -14.26 6.69 2.94
N SER A 135 -13.39 6.76 1.95
CA SER A 135 -12.44 5.72 1.58
C SER A 135 -11.61 5.28 2.78
N VAL A 136 -11.44 3.96 2.93
CA VAL A 136 -10.55 3.39 3.95
C VAL A 136 -9.11 3.93 3.85
N LEU A 137 -8.65 4.28 2.64
CA LEU A 137 -7.32 4.87 2.44
C LEU A 137 -7.24 6.25 3.11
N LYS A 138 -8.26 7.10 2.96
CA LYS A 138 -8.30 8.40 3.67
C LYS A 138 -8.40 8.22 5.17
N TYR A 139 -9.17 7.24 5.63
CA TYR A 139 -9.24 6.92 7.05
C TYR A 139 -7.88 6.48 7.62
N SER A 140 -7.09 5.70 6.86
CA SER A 140 -5.73 5.33 7.28
C SER A 140 -4.76 6.52 7.37
N ILE A 141 -4.98 7.57 6.57
CA ILE A 141 -4.27 8.86 6.72
C ILE A 141 -4.64 9.51 8.04
N LEU A 142 -5.94 9.60 8.37
CA LEU A 142 -6.42 10.18 9.63
C LEU A 142 -5.77 9.49 10.85
N THR A 143 -5.73 8.16 10.88
CA THR A 143 -5.16 7.36 11.98
C THR A 143 -3.64 7.24 11.94
N ARG A 144 -2.99 7.86 10.93
CA ARG A 144 -1.54 7.84 10.70
C ARG A 144 -0.97 6.42 10.54
N ASN A 145 -1.76 5.49 10.02
CA ASN A 145 -1.34 4.10 9.83
C ASN A 145 -0.56 3.95 8.51
N TYR A 146 0.73 4.28 8.55
CA TYR A 146 1.61 4.20 7.39
C TYR A 146 1.78 2.78 6.86
N ASP A 147 1.81 1.78 7.74
CA ASP A 147 2.03 0.39 7.32
C ASP A 147 0.89 -0.08 6.42
N PHE A 148 -0.37 0.23 6.79
CA PHE A 148 -1.51 -0.05 5.92
C PHE A 148 -1.43 0.69 4.59
N ILE A 149 -1.06 1.98 4.60
CA ILE A 149 -0.94 2.80 3.39
C ILE A 149 0.13 2.23 2.46
N SER A 150 1.29 1.86 3.01
CA SER A 150 2.41 1.31 2.25
C SER A 150 2.04 -0.03 1.63
N LEU A 151 1.39 -0.92 2.38
CA LEU A 151 0.88 -2.18 1.86
C LEU A 151 -0.14 -1.95 0.73
N ALA A 152 -1.09 -1.05 0.93
CA ALA A 152 -2.10 -0.76 -0.08
C ALA A 152 -1.50 -0.17 -1.37
N ALA A 153 -0.52 0.74 -1.24
CA ALA A 153 0.07 1.45 -2.36
C ALA A 153 1.15 0.64 -3.09
N GLU A 154 2.07 0.01 -2.37
CA GLU A 154 3.28 -0.60 -2.93
C GLU A 154 3.08 -2.08 -3.27
N ILE A 155 2.41 -2.82 -2.39
CA ILE A 155 2.23 -4.27 -2.52
C ILE A 155 0.93 -4.58 -3.25
N TRP A 156 -0.21 -4.21 -2.67
CA TRP A 156 -1.52 -4.48 -3.26
C TRP A 156 -1.79 -3.62 -4.50
N LYS A 157 -1.09 -2.48 -4.64
CA LYS A 157 -1.21 -1.53 -5.76
C LYS A 157 -2.67 -1.18 -6.05
N VAL A 158 -3.42 -0.87 -4.99
CA VAL A 158 -4.81 -0.42 -5.12
C VAL A 158 -4.85 0.93 -5.83
N ASN A 159 -5.98 1.27 -6.46
CA ASN A 159 -6.10 2.51 -7.22
C ASN A 159 -6.03 3.75 -6.29
N LEU A 160 -4.87 4.40 -6.24
CA LEU A 160 -4.64 5.64 -5.47
C LEU A 160 -5.37 6.87 -6.05
N ASN A 161 -5.82 6.77 -7.30
CA ASN A 161 -6.45 7.84 -8.07
C ASN A 161 -7.98 7.74 -8.09
N ALA A 162 -8.55 6.86 -7.25
CA ALA A 162 -10.00 6.80 -7.07
C ALA A 162 -10.52 8.11 -6.45
N ILE A 163 -11.57 8.68 -7.05
CA ILE A 163 -12.30 9.80 -6.48
C ILE A 163 -13.28 9.24 -5.45
N ASP A 164 -13.13 9.66 -4.20
CA ASP A 164 -14.07 9.28 -3.16
C ASP A 164 -15.38 10.08 -3.32
N PRO A 165 -16.53 9.43 -3.57
CA PRO A 165 -17.79 10.14 -3.81
C PRO A 165 -18.28 10.95 -2.60
N SER A 166 -17.81 10.60 -1.39
CA SER A 166 -18.26 11.23 -0.13
C SER A 166 -17.80 12.66 0.05
N ASP A 167 -16.66 13.06 -0.52
CA ASP A 167 -16.14 14.44 -0.48
C ASP A 167 -15.60 14.92 -1.84
N ASN A 168 -15.72 14.09 -2.88
CA ASN A 168 -15.33 14.38 -4.26
C ASN A 168 -13.83 14.70 -4.40
N ARG A 169 -13.00 14.04 -3.59
CA ARG A 169 -11.54 14.22 -3.53
C ARG A 169 -10.80 12.89 -3.72
N THR A 170 -9.60 12.95 -4.29
CA THR A 170 -8.64 11.83 -4.28
C THR A 170 -8.03 11.64 -2.89
N LEU A 171 -7.24 10.58 -2.71
CA LEU A 171 -6.40 10.40 -1.52
C LEU A 171 -5.43 11.57 -1.34
N LEU A 172 -4.82 12.04 -2.43
CA LEU A 172 -3.80 13.09 -2.36
C LEU A 172 -4.38 14.46 -1.99
N ASP A 173 -5.57 14.78 -2.52
CA ASP A 173 -6.33 15.97 -2.10
C ASP A 173 -6.62 15.94 -0.59
N TYR A 174 -6.98 14.77 -0.06
CA TYR A 174 -7.27 14.60 1.36
C TYR A 174 -6.01 14.80 2.23
N ILE A 175 -4.89 14.20 1.84
CA ILE A 175 -3.60 14.37 2.55
C ILE A 175 -3.18 15.83 2.58
N GLN A 176 -3.30 16.54 1.46
CA GLN A 176 -2.95 17.96 1.38
C GLN A 176 -3.80 18.80 2.34
N LYS A 177 -5.12 18.56 2.37
CA LYS A 177 -6.04 19.22 3.30
C LYS A 177 -5.68 18.93 4.76
N GLU A 178 -5.39 17.68 5.09
CA GLU A 178 -4.97 17.29 6.44
C GLU A 178 -3.63 17.94 6.84
N ALA A 179 -2.68 18.03 5.91
CA ALA A 179 -1.40 18.67 6.16
C ALA A 179 -1.54 20.17 6.45
N GLU A 180 -2.47 20.86 5.78
CA GLU A 180 -2.76 22.27 6.06
C GLU A 180 -3.48 22.47 7.39
N ARG A 181 -4.42 21.59 7.75
CA ARG A 181 -5.07 21.61 9.08
C ARG A 181 -4.11 21.42 10.23
N ASN A 182 -3.02 20.68 10.00
CA ASN A 182 -2.01 20.35 10.99
C ASN A 182 -0.76 21.27 10.90
N LYS A 183 -0.87 22.43 10.24
CA LYS A 183 0.26 23.32 9.98
C LYS A 183 1.04 23.69 11.23
N GLY A 184 2.37 23.60 11.15
CA GLY A 184 3.28 23.89 12.27
C GLY A 184 3.42 22.76 13.29
N THR A 185 2.76 21.62 13.09
CA THR A 185 2.85 20.46 14.00
C THR A 185 3.73 19.34 13.40
N LYS A 186 4.16 18.39 14.25
CA LYS A 186 4.82 17.16 13.79
C LYS A 186 3.95 16.35 12.81
N ALA A 187 2.62 16.40 12.96
CA ALA A 187 1.70 15.69 12.08
C ALA A 187 1.77 16.21 10.65
N GLN A 188 1.98 17.52 10.43
CA GLN A 188 2.18 18.06 9.09
C GLN A 188 3.42 17.45 8.41
N THR A 189 4.53 17.30 9.13
CA THR A 189 5.76 16.69 8.58
C THR A 189 5.51 15.25 8.13
N ILE A 190 4.82 14.46 8.95
CA ILE A 190 4.45 13.08 8.62
C ILE A 190 3.57 13.04 7.37
N LEU A 191 2.53 13.88 7.33
CA LEU A 191 1.60 13.95 6.19
C LEU A 191 2.29 14.40 4.89
N LYS A 192 3.25 15.33 4.98
CA LYS A 192 4.10 15.71 3.83
C LYS A 192 4.97 14.55 3.35
N GLY A 193 5.46 13.72 4.27
CA GLY A 193 6.14 12.46 3.93
C GLY A 193 5.23 11.53 3.13
N TYR A 194 4.02 11.27 3.65
CA TYR A 194 3.04 10.42 2.95
C TYR A 194 2.66 10.98 1.58
N TYR A 195 2.43 12.29 1.51
CA TYR A 195 2.14 12.99 0.26
C TYR A 195 3.23 12.74 -0.79
N LYS A 196 4.51 12.91 -0.40
CA LYS A 196 5.65 12.72 -1.29
C LYS A 196 5.74 11.26 -1.77
N THR A 197 5.70 10.29 -0.87
CA THR A 197 5.79 8.86 -1.23
C THR A 197 4.66 8.46 -2.17
N LEU A 198 3.41 8.82 -1.85
CA LEU A 198 2.27 8.47 -2.69
C LEU A 198 2.31 9.17 -4.04
N ARG A 199 2.86 10.39 -4.11
CA ARG A 199 3.13 11.06 -5.38
C ARG A 199 4.12 10.32 -6.26
N GLU A 200 5.20 9.83 -5.68
CA GLU A 200 6.21 9.02 -6.37
C GLU A 200 5.62 7.69 -6.88
N LEU A 201 4.63 7.15 -6.17
CA LEU A 201 3.84 5.98 -6.57
C LEU A 201 2.70 6.30 -7.57
N GLY A 202 2.64 7.53 -8.10
CA GLY A 202 1.71 7.92 -9.16
C GLY A 202 0.32 8.35 -8.67
N ALA A 203 0.16 8.62 -7.36
CA ALA A 203 -1.03 9.29 -6.86
C ALA A 203 -1.14 10.71 -7.44
N LYS A 204 -2.35 11.11 -7.75
CA LYS A 204 -2.68 12.38 -8.39
C LYS A 204 -3.77 13.10 -7.62
N HIS A 205 -3.74 14.41 -7.67
CA HIS A 205 -4.86 15.26 -7.31
C HIS A 205 -5.98 15.05 -8.31
N ARG A 206 -7.21 15.33 -7.88
CA ARG A 206 -8.36 15.21 -8.77
C ARG A 206 -8.25 16.09 -10.02
N SER A 207 -7.63 17.26 -9.90
CA SER A 207 -7.42 18.18 -11.03
C SER A 207 -6.44 17.66 -12.08
N GLU A 208 -5.74 16.55 -11.80
CA GLU A 208 -4.75 15.94 -12.69
C GLU A 208 -5.23 14.61 -13.29
N LEU A 209 -6.48 14.21 -12.99
CA LEU A 209 -7.11 12.99 -13.48
C LEU A 209 -7.81 13.21 -14.84
#